data_AF-A0A3D5DH16-F1
#
_entry.id   AF-A0A3D5DH16-F1
#
_cell.length_a   1.000
_cell.length_b   1.000
_cell.length_c   1.000
_cell.angle_alpha   90.00
_cell.angle_beta   90.00
_cell.angle_gamma   90.00
#
_symmetry.space_group_name_H-M   'P 1'
#
loop_
_entity.id
_entity.type
_entity.pdbx_description
1 polymer ?
#
loop_
_entity_poly.entity_id
_entity_poly.type
_entity_poly.pdbx_seq_one_letter_code
_entity_poly.pdbx_strand_id
1 'polypeptide(L)'
;IKFWGAKRLDNIDVLRDALESSAAAAGATLLHSHYHCFGNAGGISGVSLLAESHITIHTWPERGFAAIDIFVCGNCDPSDCLPTLIHVFDPEEVQTRIFHRGDSNISGHIQKVA
;
A
#
# COMPACT_ATOMS: atom_id res chain seq x y z
N ILE A 1 3.34 4.32 4.92
CA ILE A 1 2.36 4.14 6.02
C ILE A 1 2.94 3.16 7.02
N LYS A 2 2.74 3.41 8.32
CA LYS A 2 3.13 2.51 9.41
C LYS A 2 1.88 2.22 10.23
N PHE A 3 1.57 0.95 10.42
CA PHE A 3 0.50 0.50 11.30
C PHE A 3 1.11 -0.19 12.51
N TRP A 4 0.64 0.17 13.71
CA TRP A 4 0.99 -0.47 14.97
C TRP A 4 -0.27 -1.07 15.63
N GLY A 5 -0.11 -2.18 16.35
CA GLY A 5 -1.23 -2.94 16.90
C GLY A 5 -2.14 -3.57 15.82
N ALA A 6 -1.63 -3.74 14.61
CA ALA A 6 -2.38 -4.30 13.49
C ALA A 6 -2.58 -5.82 13.62
N LYS A 7 -3.70 -6.29 13.08
CA LYS A 7 -4.18 -7.67 13.12
C LYS A 7 -4.17 -8.28 11.72
N ARG A 8 -4.33 -9.60 11.64
CA ARG A 8 -4.45 -10.36 10.37
C ARG A 8 -3.21 -10.21 9.47
N LEU A 9 -2.04 -10.09 10.08
CA LEU A 9 -0.76 -9.79 9.43
C LEU A 9 -0.07 -11.01 8.80
N ASP A 10 -0.56 -12.22 9.10
CA ASP A 10 -0.02 -13.52 8.68
C ASP A 10 -0.94 -14.26 7.70
N ASN A 11 -2.05 -13.64 7.28
CA ASN A 11 -3.02 -14.23 6.38
C ASN A 11 -2.86 -13.67 4.96
N ILE A 12 -2.37 -14.50 4.05
CA ILE A 12 -2.09 -14.12 2.65
C ILE A 12 -3.34 -13.74 1.88
N ASP A 13 -4.47 -14.41 2.10
CA ASP A 13 -5.72 -14.12 1.39
C ASP A 13 -6.28 -12.76 1.83
N VAL A 14 -6.26 -12.48 3.13
CA VAL A 14 -6.68 -11.17 3.67
C VAL A 14 -5.80 -10.05 3.13
N LEU A 15 -4.48 -10.27 3.09
CA LEU A 15 -3.53 -9.26 2.63
C LEU A 15 -3.66 -9.02 1.12
N ARG A 16 -3.86 -10.08 0.32
CA ARG A 16 -4.17 -9.97 -1.10
C ARG A 16 -5.41 -9.11 -1.31
N ASP A 17 -6.52 -9.49 -0.70
CA ASP A 17 -7.80 -8.82 -0.88
C ASP A 17 -7.71 -7.34 -0.42
N ALA A 18 -6.94 -7.05 0.64
CA ALA A 18 -6.70 -5.70 1.11
C ALA A 18 -5.97 -4.83 0.07
N LEU A 19 -4.87 -5.32 -0.52
CA LEU A 19 -4.10 -4.55 -1.48
C LEU A 19 -4.85 -4.36 -2.80
N GLU A 20 -5.54 -5.40 -3.28
CA GLU A 20 -6.32 -5.33 -4.52
C GLU A 20 -7.52 -4.38 -4.37
N SER A 21 -8.23 -4.46 -3.25
CA SER A 21 -9.32 -3.53 -2.94
C SER A 21 -8.82 -2.09 -2.75
N SER A 22 -7.62 -1.91 -2.22
CA SER A 22 -6.99 -0.59 -2.08
C SER A 22 -6.63 0.02 -3.44
N ALA A 23 -6.04 -0.78 -4.33
CA ALA A 23 -5.75 -0.34 -5.71
C ALA A 23 -7.03 0.08 -6.44
N ALA A 24 -8.10 -0.72 -6.31
CA ALA A 24 -9.40 -0.39 -6.89
C ALA A 24 -10.00 0.89 -6.29
N ALA A 25 -9.90 1.09 -4.97
CA ALA A 25 -10.40 2.29 -4.29
C ALA A 25 -9.68 3.57 -4.76
N ALA A 26 -8.37 3.50 -5.01
CA ALA A 26 -7.61 4.61 -5.58
C ALA A 26 -7.81 4.82 -7.09
N GLY A 27 -8.65 4.01 -7.74
CA GLY A 27 -8.86 4.05 -9.18
C GLY A 27 -7.65 3.58 -10.01
N ALA A 28 -6.72 2.86 -9.39
CA ALA A 28 -5.52 2.39 -10.04
C ALA A 28 -5.73 1.05 -10.77
N THR A 29 -5.12 0.91 -11.95
CA THR A 29 -5.12 -0.34 -12.70
C THR A 29 -4.10 -1.31 -12.13
N LEU A 30 -4.57 -2.40 -11.51
CA LEU A 30 -3.73 -3.51 -11.07
C LEU A 30 -3.28 -4.36 -12.26
N LEU A 31 -1.98 -4.65 -12.33
CA LEU A 31 -1.40 -5.57 -13.33
C LEU A 31 -1.16 -6.96 -12.74
N HIS A 32 -0.35 -7.04 -11.68
CA HIS A 32 0.07 -8.30 -11.06
C HIS A 32 0.29 -8.11 -9.56
N SER A 33 0.10 -9.18 -8.79
CA SER A 33 0.43 -9.21 -7.37
C SER A 33 1.32 -10.43 -7.06
N HIS A 34 2.32 -10.23 -6.20
CA HIS A 34 3.20 -11.27 -5.71
C HIS A 34 3.35 -11.18 -4.19
N TYR A 35 3.29 -12.33 -3.53
CA TYR A 35 3.38 -12.44 -2.08
C TYR A 35 4.35 -13.55 -1.69
N HIS A 36 5.08 -13.32 -0.60
CA HIS A 36 5.94 -14.32 0.02
C HIS A 36 5.61 -14.42 1.51
N CYS A 37 5.16 -15.61 1.93
CA CYS A 37 4.94 -15.95 3.34
C CYS A 37 6.19 -16.60 3.91
N PHE A 38 6.68 -16.09 5.03
CA PHE A 38 7.90 -16.61 5.67
C PHE A 38 7.67 -17.86 6.55
N GLY A 39 6.48 -18.46 6.53
CA GLY A 39 6.16 -19.70 7.25
C GLY A 39 5.82 -19.46 8.73
N ASN A 40 6.01 -20.49 9.58
CA ASN A 40 5.51 -20.48 10.97
C ASN A 40 5.96 -19.26 11.76
N ALA A 41 4.98 -18.46 12.21
CA ALA A 41 5.12 -17.18 12.93
C ALA A 41 5.83 -16.05 12.16
N GLY A 42 6.12 -16.24 10.87
CA GLY A 42 6.68 -15.21 10.02
C GLY A 42 5.60 -14.30 9.42
N GLY A 43 6.01 -13.11 9.00
CA GLY A 43 5.13 -12.19 8.27
C GLY A 43 5.01 -12.51 6.78
N ILE A 44 4.55 -11.50 6.05
CA ILE A 44 4.32 -11.53 4.61
C ILE A 44 4.98 -10.31 3.99
N SER A 45 5.72 -10.52 2.92
CA SER A 45 6.11 -9.47 1.99
C SER A 45 5.22 -9.54 0.76
N GLY A 46 4.59 -8.43 0.39
CA GLY A 46 3.69 -8.32 -0.75
C GLY A 46 4.00 -7.14 -1.64
N VAL A 47 3.80 -7.31 -2.95
CA VAL A 47 3.85 -6.24 -3.95
C VAL A 47 2.69 -6.41 -4.93
N SER A 48 1.93 -5.34 -5.14
CA SER A 48 0.93 -5.20 -6.18
C SER A 48 1.43 -4.15 -7.17
N LEU A 49 1.79 -4.61 -8.37
CA LEU A 49 2.24 -3.77 -9.47
C LEU A 49 1.03 -3.12 -10.14
N LEU A 50 1.05 -1.80 -10.21
CA LEU A 50 0.04 -0.99 -10.91
C LEU A 50 0.59 -0.55 -12.27
N ALA A 51 -0.26 -0.03 -13.16
CA ALA A 51 0.14 0.36 -14.52
C ALA A 51 1.44 1.19 -14.59
N GLU A 52 1.62 2.14 -13.67
CA GLU A 52 2.79 3.05 -13.64
C GLU A 52 3.41 3.19 -12.24
N SER A 53 3.03 2.33 -11.30
CA SER A 53 3.34 2.52 -9.89
C SER A 53 3.17 1.22 -9.09
N HIS A 54 3.08 1.27 -7.75
CA HIS A 54 2.98 0.06 -6.94
C HIS A 54 2.42 0.29 -5.54
N ILE A 55 1.85 -0.77 -4.97
CA ILE A 55 1.58 -0.89 -3.53
C ILE A 55 2.45 -2.02 -2.99
N THR A 56 3.18 -1.78 -1.89
CA THR A 56 3.94 -2.82 -1.19
C THR A 56 3.52 -2.91 0.28
N ILE A 57 3.70 -4.08 0.86
CA ILE A 57 3.50 -4.30 2.29
C ILE A 57 4.54 -5.29 2.82
N HIS A 58 5.02 -5.00 4.03
CA HIS A 58 5.81 -5.91 4.83
C HIS A 58 5.19 -6.01 6.22
N THR A 59 4.92 -7.22 6.68
CA THR A 59 4.28 -7.45 7.98
C THR A 59 5.22 -8.14 8.97
N TRP A 60 5.02 -7.83 10.25
CA TRP A 60 5.65 -8.46 11.41
C TRP A 60 4.56 -8.78 12.43
N PRO A 61 3.87 -9.92 12.29
CA PRO A 61 2.77 -10.32 13.17
C PRO A 61 3.17 -10.32 14.65
N GLU A 62 4.41 -10.72 14.97
CA GLU A 62 4.94 -10.79 16.33
C GLU A 62 5.09 -9.40 17.00
N ARG A 63 5.00 -8.33 16.20
CA ARG A 63 5.06 -6.94 16.65
C ARG A 63 3.75 -6.19 16.47
N GLY A 64 2.73 -6.82 15.88
CA GLY A 64 1.53 -6.12 15.41
C GLY A 64 1.87 -4.98 14.45
N PHE A 65 2.92 -5.13 13.63
CA PHE A 65 3.46 -4.05 12.81
C PHE A 65 3.33 -4.36 11.31
N ALA A 66 2.91 -3.35 10.54
CA ALA A 66 2.99 -3.39 9.08
C ALA A 66 3.56 -2.07 8.54
N ALA A 67 4.51 -2.21 7.60
CA ALA A 67 5.00 -1.12 6.77
C ALA A 67 4.35 -1.26 5.39
N ILE A 68 3.66 -0.21 4.94
CA ILE A 68 2.92 -0.20 3.67
C ILE A 68 3.37 1.01 2.87
N ASP A 69 3.80 0.83 1.63
CA ASP A 69 4.07 1.92 0.70
C ASP A 69 3.00 1.93 -0.40
N ILE A 70 2.43 3.10 -0.64
CA ILE A 70 1.44 3.34 -1.69
C ILE A 70 2.02 4.40 -2.59
N PHE A 71 2.52 3.97 -3.73
CA PHE A 71 2.97 4.85 -4.79
C PHE A 71 1.94 4.75 -5.91
N VAL A 72 1.34 5.87 -6.26
CA VAL A 72 0.37 6.00 -7.35
C VAL A 72 0.72 7.20 -8.24
N CYS A 73 0.24 7.18 -9.49
CA CYS A 73 0.46 8.19 -10.52
C CYS A 73 -0.87 8.77 -11.03
N GLY A 74 -0.78 9.82 -11.84
CA GLY A 74 -1.95 10.42 -12.52
C GLY A 74 -2.93 11.09 -11.55
N ASN A 75 -4.22 10.80 -11.72
CA ASN A 75 -5.30 11.36 -10.90
C ASN A 75 -5.64 10.53 -9.65
N CYS A 76 -4.85 9.49 -9.33
CA CYS A 76 -5.09 8.66 -8.15
C CYS A 76 -4.65 9.38 -6.88
N ASP A 77 -5.43 9.27 -5.80
CA ASP A 77 -5.04 9.76 -4.47
C ASP A 77 -4.64 8.56 -3.58
N PRO A 78 -3.39 8.49 -3.06
CA PRO A 78 -2.97 7.39 -2.20
C PRO A 78 -3.77 7.30 -0.88
N SER A 79 -4.46 8.37 -0.47
CA SER A 79 -5.29 8.36 0.74
C SER A 79 -6.58 7.55 0.58
N ASP A 80 -7.06 7.33 -0.66
CA ASP A 80 -8.25 6.52 -0.95
C ASP A 80 -8.07 5.04 -0.58
N CYS A 81 -6.82 4.57 -0.52
CA CYS A 81 -6.48 3.23 -0.05
C CYS A 81 -6.65 3.07 1.47
N LEU A 82 -6.51 4.15 2.23
CA LEU A 82 -6.33 4.09 3.69
C LEU A 82 -7.56 3.52 4.43
N PRO A 83 -8.82 3.88 4.09
CA PRO A 83 -10.00 3.30 4.74
C PRO A 83 -10.06 1.77 4.62
N THR A 84 -9.76 1.23 3.43
CA THR A 84 -9.71 -0.22 3.18
C THR A 84 -8.66 -0.88 4.06
N LEU A 85 -7.44 -0.34 4.07
CA LEU A 85 -6.33 -0.88 4.87
C LEU A 85 -6.62 -0.81 6.38
N ILE A 86 -7.20 0.29 6.88
CA ILE A 86 -7.58 0.43 8.29
C ILE A 86 -8.66 -0.58 8.65
N HIS A 87 -9.69 -0.73 7.82
CA HIS A 87 -10.76 -1.70 8.06
C HIS A 87 -10.22 -3.14 8.12
N VAL A 88 -9.32 -3.49 7.19
CA VAL A 88 -8.78 -4.85 7.06
C VAL A 88 -7.64 -5.15 8.02
N PHE A 89 -6.86 -4.19 8.49
CA PHE A 89 -5.77 -4.47 9.45
C PHE A 89 -6.09 -4.05 10.88
N ASP A 90 -7.16 -3.28 11.09
CA ASP A 90 -7.63 -2.82 12.41
C ASP A 90 -6.48 -2.36 13.34
N PRO A 91 -5.62 -1.43 12.89
CA PRO A 91 -4.48 -0.98 13.67
C PRO A 91 -4.91 -0.09 14.84
N GLU A 92 -4.19 -0.17 15.95
CA GLU A 92 -4.37 0.73 17.09
C GLU A 92 -3.79 2.12 16.80
N GLU A 93 -2.71 2.19 16.02
CA GLU A 93 -2.09 3.44 15.61
C GLU A 93 -1.73 3.44 14.12
N VAL A 94 -2.00 4.57 13.46
CA VAL A 94 -1.69 4.80 12.05
C VAL A 94 -0.77 6.02 11.92
N GLN A 95 0.40 5.83 11.33
CA GLN A 95 1.29 6.93 10.96
C GLN A 95 1.47 6.97 9.45
N THR A 96 1.17 8.12 8.84
CA THR A 96 1.31 8.33 7.39
C THR A 96 2.33 9.42 7.11
N ARG A 97 2.95 9.32 5.93
CA ARG A 97 3.80 10.37 5.37
C ARG A 97 3.66 10.33 3.87
N ILE A 98 3.39 11.49 3.28
CA ILE A 98 3.20 11.64 1.84
C ILE A 98 4.47 12.25 1.26
N PHE A 99 4.91 11.73 0.11
CA PHE A 99 6.02 12.25 -0.65
C PHE A 99 5.58 12.42 -2.10
N HIS A 100 5.65 13.65 -2.61
CA HIS A 100 5.49 13.90 -4.04
C HIS A 100 6.76 13.47 -4.77
N ARG A 101 6.59 12.80 -5.91
CA ARG A 101 7.68 12.25 -6.73
C ARG A 101 7.54 12.80 -8.14
N GLY A 102 8.64 13.25 -8.72
CA GLY A 102 8.63 13.84 -10.07
C GLY A 102 8.27 15.32 -10.13
N ASP A 103 8.18 16.01 -8.99
CA ASP A 103 7.99 17.46 -8.94
C ASP A 103 9.17 18.17 -9.62
N SER A 104 8.88 18.70 -10.81
CA SER A 104 9.78 19.60 -11.51
C SER A 104 9.60 21.00 -10.94
N ASN A 105 10.29 21.29 -9.84
CA ASN A 105 10.67 22.68 -9.54
C ASN A 105 11.76 23.14 -10.53
N ILE A 106 11.43 23.13 -11.82
CA ILE A 106 12.06 23.92 -12.87
C ILE A 106 10.95 24.85 -13.34
N SER A 107 11.11 26.15 -13.11
CA SER A 107 10.21 27.21 -13.57
C SER A 107 9.93 27.07 -15.07
N GLY A 108 8.74 26.58 -15.44
CA GLY A 108 8.26 26.59 -16.82
C GLY A 108 7.24 25.49 -17.10
N HIS A 109 5.97 25.86 -17.21
CA HIS A 109 4.84 25.09 -17.76
C HIS A 109 4.87 23.55 -17.64
N ILE A 110 4.12 23.04 -16.67
CA ILE A 110 3.89 21.60 -16.49
C ILE A 110 2.73 21.17 -17.41
N GLN A 111 3.04 20.38 -18.43
CA GLN A 111 2.08 19.44 -19.00
C GLN A 111 1.91 18.28 -18.02
N LYS A 112 0.66 17.96 -17.67
CA LYS A 112 0.33 16.72 -16.97
C LYS A 112 0.78 15.55 -17.84
N VAL A 113 1.70 14.74 -17.33
CA VAL A 113 1.98 13.43 -17.91
C VAL A 113 0.77 12.55 -17.61
N ALA A 114 0.17 12.05 -18.69
CA ALA A 114 -0.99 11.18 -18.71
C ALA A 114 -0.62 9.77 -18.25
#